data_AF-A0AAD2BN87-F1
#
_entry.id   AF-A0AAD2BN87-F1
#
_cell.length_a   1.000
_cell.length_b   1.000
_cell.length_c   1.000
_cell.angle_alpha   90.00
_cell.angle_beta   90.00
_cell.angle_gamma   90.00
#
_symmetry.space_group_name_H-M   'P 1'
#
loop_
_entity.id
_entity.type
_entity.pdbx_description
1 polymer ?
#
loop_
_entity_poly.entity_id
_entity_poly.type
_entity_poly.pdbx_seq_one_letter_code
_entity_poly.pdbx_strand_id
1 'polypeptide(L)' 'MLTRQFVSHVTLRRETVTAFDADPFSLPAVRALNTLELHPKVTFLVGENGSGKSTLMEAIAVALVFNAEGG' A
#
# COMPACT_ATOMS: atom_id res chain seq x y z
N MET A 1 13.67 12.60 21.36
CA MET A 1 12.27 12.12 21.47
C MET A 1 12.00 11.27 20.23
N LEU A 2 12.24 9.96 20.30
CA LEU A 2 12.08 9.05 19.16
C LEU A 2 10.78 8.27 19.36
N THR A 3 9.69 8.74 18.78
CA THR A 3 8.48 7.93 18.62
C THR A 3 8.80 6.82 17.62
N ARG A 4 8.86 5.58 18.11
CA ARG A 4 9.07 4.40 17.25
C ARG A 4 7.94 4.32 16.22
N GLN A 5 8.30 4.45 14.95
CA GLN A 5 7.41 4.21 13.84
C GLN A 5 7.30 2.69 13.64
N PHE A 6 6.09 2.12 13.74
CA PHE A 6 5.89 0.68 13.58
C PHE A 6 6.09 0.22 12.12
N VAL A 7 5.77 1.09 11.16
CA VAL A 7 5.98 0.88 9.72
C VAL A 7 6.54 2.16 9.10
N SER A 8 7.75 2.10 8.57
CA SER A 8 8.43 3.26 7.95
C SER A 8 8.24 3.32 6.44
N HIS A 9 8.10 2.18 5.77
CA HIS A 9 7.92 2.12 4.33
C HIS A 9 7.18 0.85 3.91
N VAL A 10 6.61 0.87 2.71
CA VAL A 10 5.94 -0.27 2.07
C VAL A 10 6.56 -0.46 0.70
N THR A 11 6.97 -1.67 0.37
CA THR A 11 7.54 -1.98 -0.95
C THR A 11 6.75 -3.09 -1.63
N LEU A 12 6.39 -2.87 -2.90
CA LEU A 12 5.86 -3.93 -3.74
C LEU A 12 7.00 -4.85 -4.16
N ARG A 13 6.87 -6.14 -3.86
CA ARG A 13 7.77 -7.19 -4.34
C ARG A 13 7.50 -7.49 -5.82
N ARG A 14 7.95 -6.58 -6.68
CA ARG A 14 7.64 -6.60 -8.12
C ARG A 14 8.15 -7.88 -8.79
N GLU A 15 9.20 -8.50 -8.26
CA GLU A 15 9.76 -9.76 -8.74
C GLU A 15 8.81 -10.96 -8.57
N THR A 16 7.81 -10.86 -7.69
CA THR A 16 6.79 -11.90 -7.49
C THR A 16 5.50 -11.64 -8.25
N VAL A 17 5.42 -10.53 -8.99
CA VAL A 17 4.21 -10.16 -9.76
C VAL A 17 4.24 -10.83 -11.13
N THR A 18 3.25 -11.66 -11.41
CA THR A 18 3.15 -12.42 -12.66
C THR A 18 2.58 -11.60 -13.82
N ALA A 19 1.74 -10.61 -13.55
CA ALA A 19 1.06 -9.79 -14.54
C ALA A 19 0.69 -8.41 -13.97
N PHE A 20 1.03 -7.32 -14.67
CA PHE A 20 0.72 -5.93 -14.28
C PHE A 20 -0.49 -5.33 -15.01
N ASP A 21 -1.13 -6.12 -15.88
CA ASP A 21 -2.37 -5.81 -16.58
C ASP A 21 -3.60 -6.51 -15.94
N ALA A 22 -3.38 -7.35 -14.93
CA ALA A 22 -4.43 -8.02 -14.15
C ALA A 22 -4.61 -7.38 -12.76
N ASP A 23 -5.82 -7.46 -12.22
CA ASP A 23 -6.10 -7.02 -10.84
C ASP A 23 -5.31 -7.83 -9.81
N PRO A 24 -4.86 -7.21 -8.70
CA PRO A 24 -4.95 -5.78 -8.38
C PRO A 24 -3.80 -4.94 -8.97
N PHE A 25 -2.85 -5.54 -9.70
CA PHE A 25 -1.61 -4.89 -10.15
C PHE A 25 -1.81 -3.96 -11.35
N SER A 26 -2.95 -4.02 -12.02
CA SER A 26 -3.41 -3.09 -13.06
C SER A 26 -3.83 -1.73 -12.50
N LEU A 27 -4.23 -1.67 -11.22
CA LEU A 27 -4.71 -0.45 -10.59
C LEU A 27 -3.59 0.62 -10.53
N PRO A 28 -3.86 1.88 -10.90
CA PRO A 28 -2.82 2.90 -11.01
C PRO A 28 -1.90 3.05 -9.78
N ALA A 29 -2.48 3.11 -8.58
CA ALA A 29 -1.72 3.27 -7.33
C ALA A 29 -0.87 2.03 -7.00
N VAL A 30 -1.36 0.83 -7.31
CA VAL A 30 -0.64 -0.43 -7.07
C VAL A 30 0.46 -0.62 -8.11
N ARG A 31 0.15 -0.38 -9.38
CA ARG A 31 1.09 -0.51 -10.50
C ARG A 31 2.29 0.41 -10.36
N ALA A 32 2.06 1.65 -9.94
CA ALA A 32 3.08 2.66 -9.74
C ALA A 32 3.90 2.45 -8.44
N LEU A 33 3.46 1.56 -7.55
CA LEU A 33 4.15 1.31 -6.29
C LEU A 33 5.51 0.62 -6.53
N ASN A 34 6.57 1.31 -6.14
CA ASN A 34 7.88 0.71 -5.91
C ASN A 34 8.07 0.62 -4.39
N THR A 35 8.60 1.69 -3.79
CA THR A 35 8.65 1.90 -2.35
C THR A 35 7.89 3.18 -2.01
N LEU A 36 6.99 3.09 -1.03
CA LEU A 36 6.27 4.20 -0.44
C LEU A 36 6.82 4.43 0.97
N GLU A 37 7.53 5.54 1.16
CA GLU A 37 7.92 6.02 2.50
C GLU A 37 6.69 6.56 3.23
N LEU A 38 6.48 6.10 4.46
CA LEU A 38 5.40 6.55 5.31
C LEU A 38 5.90 7.66 6.22
N HIS A 39 5.12 8.73 6.33
CA HIS A 39 5.42 9.79 7.28
C HIS A 39 5.27 9.27 8.72
N PRO A 40 6.16 9.63 9.66
CA PRO A 40 6.14 9.16 11.06
C PRO A 40 4.93 9.60 11.91
N LYS A 41 3.94 10.27 11.30
CA LYS A 41 2.73 10.74 11.97
C LYS A 41 1.50 10.26 11.22
N VAL A 42 1.28 10.77 10.01
CA VAL A 42 0.13 10.43 9.17
C VAL A 42 0.52 10.49 7.70
N THR A 43 0.06 9.50 6.93
CA THR A 43 0.19 9.47 5.47
C THR A 43 -1.22 9.43 4.88
N PHE A 44 -1.52 10.32 3.94
CA PHE A 44 -2.81 10.36 3.25
C PHE A 44 -2.69 9.76 1.85
N LEU A 45 -3.57 8.82 1.51
CA LEU A 45 -3.71 8.30 0.15
C LEU A 45 -4.86 9.04 -0.55
N VAL A 46 -4.54 9.87 -1.54
CA VAL A 46 -5.52 10.74 -2.25
C VAL A 46 -5.45 10.48 -3.75
N GLY A 47 -6.59 10.59 -4.44
CA GLY A 47 -6.71 10.33 -5.88
C GLY A 47 -8.13 9.92 -6.29
N GLU A 48 -8.38 9.77 -7.59
CA GLU A 48 -9.70 9.49 -8.17
C GLU A 48 -10.27 8.13 -7.76
N ASN A 49 -11.60 7.96 -7.86
CA ASN A 49 -12.25 6.67 -7.64
C ASN A 49 -11.75 5.63 -8.67
N GLY A 50 -11.50 4.41 -8.22
CA GLY A 50 -10.91 3.36 -9.05
C GLY A 50 -9.38 3.41 -9.19
N SER A 51 -8.69 4.40 -8.61
CA SER A 51 -7.23 4.46 -8.70
C SER A 51 -6.47 3.41 -7.87
N GLY A 52 -7.17 2.65 -7.01
CA GLY A 52 -6.58 1.59 -6.17
C GLY A 52 -6.13 2.01 -4.77
N LYS A 53 -6.60 3.15 -4.25
CA LYS A 53 -6.26 3.64 -2.90
C LYS A 53 -6.67 2.67 -1.78
N SER A 54 -7.93 2.23 -1.78
CA SER A 54 -8.44 1.29 -0.77
C SER A 54 -7.74 -0.06 -0.87
N THR A 55 -7.55 -0.56 -2.10
CA THR A 55 -6.80 -1.80 -2.35
C THR A 55 -5.36 -1.74 -1.83
N LEU A 56 -4.67 -0.60 -2.01
CA LEU A 56 -3.34 -0.40 -1.44
C LEU A 56 -3.37 -0.41 0.10
N MET A 57 -4.35 0.27 0.71
CA MET A 57 -4.52 0.30 2.17
C MET A 57 -4.81 -1.10 2.73
N GLU A 58 -5.73 -1.84 2.13
CA GLU A 58 -6.08 -3.21 2.49
C GLU A 58 -4.88 -4.15 2.34
N ALA A 59 -4.11 -4.05 1.25
CA ALA A 59 -2.90 -4.84 1.05
C ALA A 59 -1.84 -4.56 2.12
N ILE A 60 -1.68 -3.30 2.54
CA ILE A 60 -0.80 -2.94 3.66
C ILE A 60 -1.31 -3.56 4.96
N ALA A 61 -2.61 -3.50 5.24
CA ALA A 61 -3.20 -4.10 6.43
C ALA A 61 -2.99 -5.62 6.48
N VAL A 62 -3.26 -6.32 5.36
CA VAL A 62 -3.04 -7.77 5.22
C VAL A 62 -1.56 -8.12 5.44
N ALA A 63 -0.64 -7.37 4.85
CA ALA A 63 0.80 -7.60 5.01
C ALA A 63 1.28 -7.43 6.47
N LEU A 64 0.60 -6.60 7.25
CA LEU A 64 0.87 -6.38 8.68
C LEU A 64 0.12 -7.36 9.60
N VAL A 65 -0.59 -8.34 9.04
CA VAL A 65 -1.42 -9.30 9.80
C VAL A 65 -2.55 -8.59 10.57
N PHE A 66 -3.06 -7.48 10.02
CA PHE A 66 -4.29 -6.85 10.48
C PHE A 66 -5.47 -7.27 9.61
N ASN A 67 -6.69 -7.16 10.14
CA ASN A 67 -7.89 -7.32 9.34
C ASN A 67 -7.91 -6.26 8.24
N ALA A 68 -8.07 -6.69 6.99
CA ALA A 68 -8.07 -5.83 5.80
C ALA A 68 -9.15 -4.74 5.87
N GLU A 69 -10.29 -5.04 6.51
CA GLU A 69 -11.45 -4.16 6.65
C GLU A 69 -11.35 -3.19 7.85
N GLY A 70 -10.30 -3.32 8.68
CA GLY A 70 -10.22 -2.62 9.97
C GLY A 70 -11.07 -3.29 11.06
N GLY A 71 -10.91 -2.83 12.30
CA GLY A 71 -11.77 -3.20 13.43
C GLY A 71 -12.89 -2.20 13.64
#